data_AF-A0A6V8PXM4-F1
#
_entry.id   AF-A0A6V8PXM4-F1
#
_cell.length_a   1.000
_cell.length_b   1.000
_cell.length_c   1.000
_cell.angle_alpha   90.00
_cell.angle_beta   90.00
_cell.angle_gamma   90.00
#
_symmetry.space_group_name_H-M   'P 1'
#
loop_
_entity.id
_entity.type
_entity.pdbx_description
1 polymer ?
#
loop_
_entity_poly.entity_id
_entity_poly.type
_entity_poly.pdbx_seq_one_letter_code
_entity_poly.pdbx_strand_id
1 'polypeptide(L)'
;QGFRVIFRKDVYTEEYLRDLGLNERQIKAAMYVKEKGKITNKEYQELTGVSRQMATIELADMVEKQILVRVGIVGKGTAYHLTKMTNK
;
A
#
# COMPACT_ATOMS: atom_id res chain seq x y z
N GLN A 1 -17.31 -12.12 24.17
CA GLN A 1 -16.60 -13.09 23.31
C GLN A 1 -16.17 -12.35 22.05
N GLY A 2 -14.87 -12.17 21.82
CA GLY A 2 -14.36 -11.43 20.66
C GLY A 2 -14.10 -12.39 19.50
N PHE A 3 -14.83 -12.22 18.39
CA PHE A 3 -14.55 -12.93 17.15
C PHE A 3 -13.26 -12.37 16.54
N ARG A 4 -12.15 -13.09 16.65
CA ARG A 4 -10.92 -12.80 15.91
C ARG A 4 -11.00 -13.56 14.58
N VAL A 5 -11.45 -12.88 13.54
CA VAL A 5 -11.52 -13.46 12.20
C VAL A 5 -10.10 -13.53 11.64
N ILE A 6 -9.47 -14.69 11.81
CA ILE A 6 -8.20 -14.99 11.14
C ILE A 6 -8.56 -15.36 9.71
N PHE A 7 -8.64 -14.36 8.83
CA PHE A 7 -8.85 -14.59 7.40
C PHE A 7 -7.67 -15.41 6.85
N ARG A 8 -8.02 -16.52 6.21
CA ARG A 8 -7.13 -17.50 5.60
C ARG A 8 -6.06 -16.82 4.74
N LYS A 9 -4.78 -17.08 5.05
CA LYS A 9 -3.61 -16.85 4.18
C LYS A 9 -3.47 -15.41 3.65
N ASP A 10 -3.72 -14.45 4.52
CA ASP A 10 -3.51 -13.05 4.20
C ASP A 10 -2.01 -12.73 4.24
N VAL A 11 -1.38 -12.66 3.07
CA VAL A 11 0.05 -12.31 2.92
C VAL A 11 0.36 -10.87 3.34
N TYR A 12 -0.67 -10.06 3.58
CA TYR A 12 -0.54 -8.66 3.97
C TYR A 12 -1.01 -8.47 5.42
N THR A 13 -0.36 -9.16 6.37
CA THR A 13 -0.48 -8.82 7.79
C THR A 13 0.38 -7.59 8.09
N GLU A 14 -0.01 -6.78 9.06
CA GLU A 14 0.81 -5.62 9.46
C GLU A 14 2.21 -6.03 9.90
N GLU A 15 2.35 -7.15 10.62
CA GLU A 15 3.65 -7.70 11.03
C GLU A 15 4.54 -8.01 9.84
N TYR A 16 4.02 -8.72 8.82
CA TYR A 16 4.81 -9.03 7.63
C TYR A 16 5.24 -7.77 6.88
N LEU A 17 4.36 -6.75 6.79
CA LEU A 17 4.71 -5.49 6.14
C LEU A 17 5.78 -4.72 6.94
N ARG A 18 5.74 -4.78 8.28
CA ARG A 18 6.79 -4.21 9.13
C ARG A 18 8.13 -4.92 8.91
N ASP A 19 8.13 -6.24 8.80
CA ASP A 19 9.34 -7.03 8.52
C ASP A 19 9.95 -6.72 7.15
N LEU A 20 9.12 -6.32 6.17
CA LEU A 20 9.56 -5.79 4.87
C LEU A 20 10.08 -4.34 4.93
N GLY A 21 10.15 -3.74 6.11
CA GLY A 21 10.68 -2.40 6.34
C GLY A 21 9.72 -1.28 5.94
N LEU A 22 8.40 -1.54 5.91
CA LEU A 22 7.41 -0.48 5.69
C LEU A 22 7.16 0.27 6.99
N ASN A 23 7.05 1.60 6.88
CA ASN A 23 6.62 2.43 7.99
C ASN A 23 5.08 2.41 8.17
N GLU A 24 4.57 2.98 9.26
CA GLU A 24 3.13 2.98 9.56
C GLU A 24 2.25 3.59 8.45
N ARG A 25 2.72 4.64 7.77
CA ARG A 25 1.99 5.28 6.67
C ARG A 25 1.90 4.36 5.46
N GLN A 26 3.00 3.68 5.14
CA GLN A 26 3.08 2.73 4.03
C GLN A 26 2.25 1.48 4.31
N ILE A 27 2.25 0.98 5.55
CA ILE A 27 1.37 -0.12 5.97
C ILE A 27 -0.10 0.29 5.80
N LYS A 28 -0.47 1.48 6.28
CA LYS A 28 -1.82 2.03 6.12
C LYS A 28 -2.22 2.12 4.65
N ALA A 29 -1.30 2.56 3.79
CA ALA A 29 -1.54 2.62 2.34
C ALA A 29 -1.69 1.24 1.70
N ALA A 30 -0.86 0.25 2.06
CA ALA A 30 -1.00 -1.12 1.58
C ALA A 30 -2.36 -1.73 1.97
N MET A 31 -2.80 -1.51 3.21
CA MET A 31 -4.11 -1.93 3.70
C MET A 31 -5.25 -1.22 2.97
N TYR A 32 -5.12 0.09 2.72
CA TYR A 32 -6.09 0.83 1.91
C TYR A 32 -6.21 0.26 0.49
N VAL A 33 -5.10 -0.02 -0.19
CA VAL A 33 -5.09 -0.58 -1.55
C VAL A 33 -5.68 -2.00 -1.55
N LYS A 34 -5.45 -2.78 -0.50
CA LYS A 34 -6.05 -4.11 -0.36
C LYS A 34 -7.58 -4.06 -0.34
N GLU A 35 -8.15 -3.09 0.37
CA GLU A 35 -9.60 -2.91 0.47
C GLU A 35 -10.22 -2.23 -0.75
N LYS A 36 -9.55 -1.20 -1.30
CA LYS A 36 -10.07 -0.34 -2.38
C LYS A 36 -9.62 -0.77 -3.78
N GLY A 37 -8.64 -1.65 -3.87
CA GLY A 37 -8.03 -2.14 -5.11
C GLY A 37 -6.94 -1.24 -5.69
N LYS A 38 -6.93 0.06 -5.39
CA LYS A 38 -5.90 1.01 -5.84
C LYS A 38 -5.77 2.21 -4.90
N ILE A 39 -4.67 2.94 -5.01
CA ILE A 39 -4.48 4.25 -4.40
C ILE A 39 -3.83 5.22 -5.39
N THR A 40 -4.24 6.47 -5.37
CA THR A 40 -3.60 7.58 -6.08
C THR A 40 -2.72 8.37 -5.13
N ASN A 41 -1.83 9.20 -5.67
CA ASN A 41 -1.01 10.09 -4.83
C ASN A 41 -1.87 11.05 -3.98
N LYS A 42 -3.03 11.48 -4.49
CA LYS A 42 -3.97 12.34 -3.74
C LYS A 42 -4.59 11.58 -2.57
N GLU A 43 -5.10 10.39 -2.81
CA GLU A 43 -5.67 9.54 -1.75
C GLU A 43 -4.61 9.19 -0.69
N TYR A 44 -3.35 8.98 -1.09
CA TYR A 44 -2.25 8.76 -0.14
C TYR A 44 -2.03 9.98 0.77
N GLN A 45 -2.03 11.19 0.21
CA GLN A 45 -1.91 12.42 1.01
C GLN A 45 -3.08 12.56 1.98
N GLU A 46 -4.32 12.32 1.52
CA GLU A 46 -5.51 12.38 2.37
C GLU A 46 -5.49 11.31 3.48
N LEU A 47 -4.97 10.11 3.16
CA LEU A 47 -4.88 8.99 4.10
C LEU A 47 -3.83 9.21 5.19
N THR A 48 -2.73 9.90 4.87
CA THR A 48 -1.52 9.96 5.72
C THR A 48 -1.19 11.36 6.21
N GLY A 49 -1.79 12.41 5.65
CA GLY A 49 -1.54 13.82 5.97
C GLY A 49 -0.21 14.36 5.43
N VAL A 50 0.54 13.60 4.61
CA VAL A 50 1.84 14.04 4.11
C VAL A 50 1.71 14.95 2.89
N SER A 51 2.77 15.70 2.59
CA SER A 51 2.83 16.53 1.39
C SER A 51 2.84 15.68 0.11
N ARG A 52 2.44 16.27 -1.02
CA ARG A 52 2.53 15.63 -2.35
C ARG A 52 3.91 15.07 -2.67
N GLN A 53 4.97 15.79 -2.32
CA GLN A 53 6.34 15.35 -2.54
C GLN A 53 6.66 14.11 -1.71
N MET A 54 6.32 14.12 -0.42
CA MET A 54 6.51 12.97 0.46
C MET A 54 5.70 11.76 -0.01
N ALA A 55 4.42 11.96 -0.39
CA ALA A 55 3.59 10.90 -0.96
C ALA A 55 4.21 10.30 -2.23
N THR A 56 4.87 11.12 -3.06
CA THR A 56 5.54 10.63 -4.27
C THR A 56 6.75 9.77 -3.93
N ILE A 57 7.55 10.20 -2.95
CA ILE A 57 8.73 9.46 -2.48
C ILE A 57 8.32 8.13 -1.83
N GLU A 58 7.36 8.15 -0.91
CA GLU A 58 6.94 6.93 -0.20
C GLU A 58 6.22 5.94 -1.12
N LEU A 59 5.40 6.40 -2.08
CA LEU A 59 4.79 5.52 -3.08
C LEU A 59 5.83 4.93 -4.04
N ALA A 60 6.87 5.68 -4.41
CA ALA A 60 7.97 5.16 -5.21
C ALA A 60 8.75 4.08 -4.45
N ASP A 61 9.06 4.33 -3.17
CA ASP A 61 9.72 3.36 -2.30
C ASP A 61 8.89 2.07 -2.14
N MET A 62 7.57 2.17 -2.01
CA MET A 62 6.69 0.98 -1.99
C MET A 62 6.66 0.22 -3.34
N VAL A 63 6.90 0.90 -4.46
CA VAL A 63 7.05 0.27 -5.78
C VAL A 63 8.41 -0.44 -5.90
N GLU A 64 9.48 0.20 -5.42
CA GLU A 64 10.83 -0.39 -5.39
C GLU A 64 10.87 -1.66 -4.51
N LYS A 65 10.16 -1.63 -3.38
CA LYS A 65 9.95 -2.79 -2.50
C LYS A 65 9.01 -3.86 -3.07
N GLN A 66 8.53 -3.71 -4.31
CA GLN A 66 7.61 -4.63 -4.97
C GLN A 66 6.29 -4.88 -4.19
N ILE A 67 5.86 -3.92 -3.36
CA ILE A 67 4.56 -3.97 -2.67
C ILE A 67 3.47 -3.41 -3.57
N LEU A 68 3.79 -2.32 -4.26
CA LEU A 68 2.89 -1.67 -5.22
C LEU A 68 3.42 -1.77 -6.64
N VAL A 69 2.51 -1.77 -7.59
CA VAL A 69 2.79 -1.54 -9.01
C VAL A 69 2.09 -0.26 -9.45
N ARG A 70 2.86 0.61 -10.10
CA ARG A 70 2.33 1.83 -10.71
C ARG A 70 1.62 1.49 -12.02
N VAL A 71 0.36 1.89 -12.17
CA VAL A 71 -0.47 1.67 -13.35
C VAL A 71 -1.04 3.00 -13.83
N GLY A 72 -1.10 3.18 -15.16
CA GLY A 72 -1.72 4.32 -15.82
C GLY A 72 -0.74 5.37 -16.37
N ILE A 73 -1.31 6.40 -17.00
CA ILE A 73 -0.55 7.46 -17.68
C ILE A 73 -0.02 8.46 -16.63
N VAL A 74 1.19 8.97 -16.85
CA VAL A 74 1.83 9.97 -15.99
C VAL A 74 0.88 11.16 -15.76
N GLY A 75 0.64 11.53 -14.49
CA GLY A 75 -0.25 12.63 -14.11
C GLY A 75 -1.56 12.15 -13.47
N LYS A 76 -2.69 12.76 -13.86
CA LYS A 76 -4.02 12.51 -13.24
C LYS A 76 -4.52 11.05 -13.38
N GLY A 77 -3.91 10.27 -14.27
CA GLY A 77 -4.25 8.86 -14.49
C GLY A 77 -3.36 7.86 -13.73
N THR A 78 -2.38 8.32 -12.94
CA THR A 78 -1.48 7.44 -12.20
C THR A 78 -2.16 6.89 -10.94
N ALA A 79 -2.26 5.56 -10.86
CA ALA A 79 -2.70 4.82 -9.70
C ALA A 79 -1.68 3.74 -9.32
N TYR A 80 -1.78 3.23 -8.10
CA TYR A 80 -0.93 2.18 -7.56
C TYR A 80 -1.79 1.03 -7.06
N HIS A 81 -1.42 -0.19 -7.42
CA HIS A 81 -2.13 -1.42 -7.05
C HIS A 81 -1.19 -2.33 -6.27
N LEU A 82 -1.72 -3.22 -5.43
CA LEU A 82 -0.89 -4.26 -4.81
C LEU A 82 -0.28 -5.15 -5.90
N THR A 83 0.99 -5.50 -5.73
CA THR A 83 1.57 -6.56 -6.55
C THR A 83 0.88 -7.87 -6.23
N LYS A 84 0.84 -8.79 -7.19
CA LYS A 84 0.43 -10.17 -6.90
C LYS A 84 1.58 -10.84 -6.13
N MET A 85 1.66 -10.61 -4.82
CA MET A 85 2.58 -11.34 -3.96
C MET A 85 2.12 -12.80 -3.90
N THR A 86 2.69 -13.64 -4.75
CA THR A 86 2.58 -15.09 -4.63
C THR A 86 3.58 -15.55 -3.58
N ASN A 87 3.12 -16.05 -2.43
CA ASN A 87 3.96 -16.87 -1.56
C ASN A 87 4.41 -18.08 -2.38
N LYS A 88 5.68 -18.08 -2.79
CA LYS A 88 6.33 -19.25 -3.36
C LYS A 88 6.72 -20.21 -2.25
#